data_AF-A0A1Q2CC22-F1
#
_entry.id   AF-A0A1Q2CC22-F1
#
_cell.length_a   1.000
_cell.length_b   1.000
_cell.length_c   1.000
_cell.angle_alpha   90.00
_cell.angle_beta   90.00
_cell.angle_gamma   90.00
#
_symmetry.space_group_name_H-M   'P 1'
#
loop_
_entity.id
_entity.type
_entity.pdbx_description
1 polymer ?
#
loop_
_entity_poly.entity_id
_entity_poly.type
_entity_poly.pdbx_seq_one_letter_code
_entity_poly.pdbx_strand_id
1 'polypeptide(L)'
;MSASRRDRWSNSFEPELRGLLSEFPTMSASVIAERIGWQHLASLLRTRDAAFRPLYAPPDPSDRTEYRPGEIVQCDLWFPAKVVPVGPGVLVAPPVLTTTAAWSGFIAALLLPTRQSSALLAGMWQLRYEAGLI
;
A
#
# COMPACT_ATOMS: atom_id res chain seq x y z
N MET A 1 16.84 46.23 9.55
CA MET A 1 16.18 44.98 9.99
C MET A 1 16.49 43.88 8.97
N SER A 2 17.38 42.94 9.28
CA SER A 2 17.71 41.82 8.38
C SER A 2 16.66 40.73 8.51
N ALA A 3 15.85 40.52 7.46
CA ALA A 3 14.99 39.34 7.35
C ALA A 3 15.82 38.07 7.56
N SER A 4 15.29 37.12 8.35
CA SER A 4 16.01 35.88 8.64
C SER A 4 16.19 35.07 7.36
N ARG A 5 17.20 34.19 7.33
CA ARG A 5 17.45 33.31 6.18
C ARG A 5 16.25 32.41 5.85
N ARG A 6 15.36 32.17 6.82
CA ARG A 6 14.08 31.47 6.63
C ARG A 6 13.04 32.35 5.92
N ASP A 7 12.93 33.63 6.28
CA ASP A 7 11.95 34.55 5.71
C ASP A 7 12.23 34.85 4.23
N ARG A 8 13.52 34.95 3.84
CA ARG A 8 13.91 35.11 2.42
C ARG A 8 13.55 33.89 1.56
N TRP A 9 13.67 32.67 2.09
CA TRP A 9 13.30 31.45 1.36
C TRP A 9 11.79 31.40 1.12
N SER A 10 11.01 31.62 2.19
CA SER A 10 9.55 31.57 2.15
C SER A 10 8.95 32.56 1.16
N ASN A 11 9.56 33.75 1.03
CA ASN A 11 9.01 34.82 0.19
C ASN A 11 9.47 34.75 -1.28
N SER A 12 10.62 34.12 -1.58
CA SER A 12 11.21 34.22 -2.93
C SER A 12 11.22 32.92 -3.73
N PHE A 13 11.33 31.74 -3.09
CA PHE A 13 11.56 30.48 -3.82
C PHE A 13 10.51 29.41 -3.53
N GLU A 14 9.88 29.46 -2.35
CA GLU A 14 8.82 28.51 -2.00
C GLU A 14 7.61 28.54 -2.95
N PRO A 15 7.08 29.71 -3.37
CA PRO A 15 5.96 29.75 -4.31
C PRO A 15 6.28 29.10 -5.67
N GLU A 16 7.47 29.36 -6.22
CA GLU A 16 7.90 28.79 -7.50
C GLU A 16 8.13 27.28 -7.41
N LEU A 17 8.77 26.80 -6.33
CA LEU A 17 8.92 25.37 -6.06
C LEU A 17 7.58 24.67 -6.01
N ARG A 18 6.60 25.24 -5.30
CA ARG A 18 5.25 24.69 -5.18
C ARG A 18 4.51 24.71 -6.53
N GLY A 19 4.69 25.76 -7.33
CA GLY A 19 4.14 25.83 -8.69
C GLY A 19 4.68 24.70 -9.57
N LEU A 20 6.00 24.49 -9.57
CA LEU A 20 6.64 23.41 -10.33
C LEU A 20 6.20 22.02 -9.85
N LEU A 21 6.08 21.80 -8.54
CA LEU A 21 5.61 20.53 -8.01
C LEU A 21 4.11 20.28 -8.29
N SER A 22 3.30 21.32 -8.39
CA SER A 22 1.89 21.19 -8.73
C SER A 22 1.67 20.77 -10.18
N GLU A 23 2.50 21.23 -11.10
CA GLU A 23 2.39 20.89 -12.52
C GLU A 23 3.19 19.64 -12.88
N PHE A 24 4.35 19.46 -12.24
CA PHE A 24 5.30 18.39 -12.51
C PHE A 24 5.79 17.72 -11.21
N PRO A 25 4.96 16.91 -10.53
CA PRO A 25 5.30 16.30 -9.24
C PRO A 25 6.58 15.45 -9.22
N THR A 26 6.93 14.89 -10.38
CA THR A 26 8.09 13.99 -10.56
C THR A 26 9.34 14.70 -11.06
N MET A 27 9.29 16.03 -11.30
CA MET A 27 10.45 16.81 -11.74
C MET A 27 11.64 16.64 -10.79
N SER A 28 12.85 16.48 -11.32
CA SER A 28 14.04 16.28 -10.48
C SER A 28 14.45 17.57 -9.73
N ALA A 29 15.05 17.41 -8.56
CA ALA A 29 15.50 18.55 -7.75
C ALA A 29 16.56 19.42 -8.46
N SER A 30 17.35 18.87 -9.37
CA SER A 30 18.32 19.63 -10.17
C SER A 30 17.62 20.50 -11.22
N VAL A 31 16.60 19.99 -11.90
CA VAL A 31 15.82 20.78 -12.87
C VAL A 31 15.01 21.87 -12.16
N ILE A 32 14.47 21.58 -10.96
CA ILE A 32 13.85 22.58 -10.10
C ILE A 32 14.86 23.69 -9.76
N ALA A 33 16.09 23.32 -9.37
CA ALA A 33 17.15 24.28 -9.04
C ALA A 33 17.46 25.25 -10.19
N GLU A 34 17.57 24.72 -11.40
CA GLU A 34 17.81 25.51 -12.61
C GLU A 34 16.64 26.45 -12.90
N ARG A 35 15.41 25.96 -12.80
CA ARG A 35 14.20 26.73 -13.13
C ARG A 35 13.91 27.88 -12.16
N ILE A 36 14.19 27.69 -10.87
CA ILE A 36 14.00 28.73 -9.86
C ILE A 36 15.25 29.63 -9.69
N GLY A 37 16.28 29.45 -10.53
CA GLY A 37 17.52 30.22 -10.43
C GLY A 37 18.26 30.03 -9.10
N TRP A 38 18.28 28.80 -8.55
CA TRP A 38 18.87 28.50 -7.25
C TRP A 38 20.40 28.65 -7.25
N GLN A 39 20.92 29.62 -6.50
CA GLN A 39 22.36 29.91 -6.39
C GLN A 39 22.98 29.48 -5.05
N HIS A 40 22.27 28.68 -4.25
CA HIS A 40 22.74 28.26 -2.92
C HIS A 40 23.08 26.76 -2.89
N LEU A 41 23.45 26.26 -1.70
CA LEU A 41 23.79 24.85 -1.48
C LEU A 41 22.67 23.94 -1.98
N ALA A 42 23.00 23.01 -2.87
CA ALA A 42 22.04 22.06 -3.44
C ALA A 42 21.39 21.16 -2.38
N SER A 43 22.10 20.87 -1.27
CA SER A 43 21.56 20.11 -0.15
C SER A 43 20.37 20.80 0.52
N LEU A 44 20.39 22.13 0.63
CA LEU A 44 19.31 22.90 1.23
C LEU A 44 18.03 22.82 0.38
N LEU A 45 18.16 22.93 -0.94
CA LEU A 45 17.02 22.78 -1.84
C LEU A 45 16.45 21.37 -1.78
N ARG A 46 17.29 20.33 -1.80
CA ARG A 46 16.83 18.94 -1.70
C ARG A 46 16.07 18.67 -0.41
N THR A 47 16.54 19.19 0.73
CA THR A 47 15.82 19.06 2.01
C THR A 47 14.44 19.73 1.96
N ARG A 48 14.34 20.90 1.32
CA ARG A 48 13.06 21.63 1.19
C ARG A 48 12.11 20.97 0.20
N ASP A 49 12.61 20.58 -0.96
CA ASP A 49 11.88 19.82 -1.98
C ASP A 49 11.30 18.53 -1.38
N ALA A 50 12.13 17.74 -0.69
CA ALA A 50 11.69 16.51 -0.03
C ALA A 50 10.56 16.74 1.00
N ALA A 51 10.54 17.88 1.69
CA ALA A 51 9.48 18.23 2.63
C ALA A 51 8.15 18.58 1.93
N PHE A 52 8.19 19.10 0.70
CA PHE A 52 7.00 19.50 -0.05
C PHE A 52 6.45 18.41 -0.95
N ARG A 53 7.29 17.54 -1.52
CA ARG A 53 6.86 16.47 -2.44
C ARG A 53 5.66 15.64 -1.97
N PRO A 54 5.55 15.21 -0.70
CA PRO A 54 4.38 14.45 -0.25
C PRO A 54 3.04 15.18 -0.42
N LEU A 55 3.04 16.52 -0.45
CA LEU A 55 1.83 17.32 -0.64
C LEU A 55 1.37 17.40 -2.09
N TYR A 56 2.25 17.08 -3.04
CA TYR A 56 2.01 17.12 -4.48
C TYR A 56 2.13 15.75 -5.14
N ALA A 57 2.33 14.70 -4.36
CA ALA A 57 2.39 13.34 -4.87
C ALA A 57 1.09 13.04 -5.64
N PRO A 58 1.18 12.46 -6.85
CA PRO A 58 -0.01 12.02 -7.54
C PRO A 58 -0.79 11.08 -6.63
N PRO A 59 -2.14 11.13 -6.66
CA PRO A 59 -2.93 10.12 -5.97
C PRO A 59 -2.39 8.75 -6.33
N ASP A 60 -2.22 7.89 -5.31
CA ASP A 60 -1.92 6.49 -5.54
C ASP A 60 -2.93 5.98 -6.58
N PRO A 61 -2.49 5.36 -7.69
CA PRO A 61 -3.40 4.75 -8.65
C PRO A 61 -4.03 3.51 -8.01
N SER A 62 -4.85 3.73 -6.98
CA SER A 62 -5.83 2.76 -6.55
C SER A 62 -6.86 2.74 -7.66
N ASP A 63 -6.80 1.70 -8.49
CA ASP A 63 -7.88 1.38 -9.39
C ASP A 63 -9.19 1.36 -8.58
N ARG A 64 -10.24 1.97 -9.15
CA ARG A 64 -11.59 1.76 -8.63
C ARG A 64 -12.01 0.36 -9.02
N THR A 65 -11.76 -0.62 -8.16
CA THR A 65 -12.23 -1.98 -8.36
C THR A 65 -13.76 -2.00 -8.26
N GLU A 66 -14.45 -2.24 -9.38
CA GLU A 66 -15.86 -2.63 -9.33
C GLU A 66 -15.96 -4.07 -8.83
N TYR A 67 -16.67 -4.28 -7.73
CA TYR A 67 -16.92 -5.63 -7.21
C TYR A 67 -18.26 -6.12 -7.74
N ARG A 68 -18.25 -7.16 -8.57
CA ARG A 68 -19.48 -7.86 -8.98
C ARG A 68 -19.62 -9.19 -8.23
N PRO A 69 -20.85 -9.67 -7.98
CA PRO A 69 -21.07 -10.97 -7.36
C PRO A 69 -20.32 -12.08 -8.11
N GLY A 70 -19.53 -12.88 -7.39
CA GLY A 70 -18.83 -14.05 -7.94
C GLY A 70 -17.55 -13.77 -8.73
N GLU A 71 -17.19 -12.52 -9.00
CA GLU A 71 -15.98 -12.21 -9.80
C GLU A 71 -14.69 -12.24 -8.97
N ILE A 72 -14.74 -11.75 -7.72
CA ILE A 72 -13.54 -11.56 -6.90
C ILE A 72 -13.73 -12.21 -5.52
N VAL A 73 -12.80 -13.08 -5.18
CA VAL A 73 -12.56 -13.60 -3.82
C VAL A 73 -11.11 -13.32 -3.47
N GLN A 74 -10.88 -12.73 -2.31
CA GLN A 74 -9.56 -12.64 -1.72
C GLN A 74 -9.31 -13.91 -0.90
N CYS A 75 -8.17 -14.56 -1.14
CA CYS A 75 -7.67 -15.66 -0.34
C CYS A 75 -6.47 -15.18 0.49
N ASP A 76 -6.42 -15.56 1.76
CA ASP A 76 -5.30 -15.25 2.65
C ASP A 76 -4.99 -16.45 3.55
N LEU A 77 -3.81 -16.42 4.18
CA LEU A 77 -3.38 -17.38 5.17
C LEU A 77 -3.28 -16.72 6.54
N TRP A 78 -4.14 -17.16 7.45
CA TRP A 78 -4.05 -16.80 8.84
C TRP A 78 -3.31 -17.88 9.64
N PHE A 79 -2.44 -17.45 10.57
CA PHE A 79 -1.71 -18.35 11.47
C PHE A 79 -2.14 -18.06 12.91
N PRO A 80 -2.74 -19.04 13.62
CA PRO A 80 -3.23 -18.81 14.97
C PRO A 80 -2.08 -18.63 15.95
N ALA A 81 -2.21 -17.65 16.85
CA ALA A 81 -1.20 -17.37 17.89
C ALA A 81 -1.11 -18.48 18.97
N LYS A 82 -2.09 -19.40 18.99
CA LYS A 82 -2.18 -20.53 19.93
C LYS A 82 -2.37 -21.83 19.17
N VAL A 83 -1.85 -22.91 19.73
CA VAL A 83 -2.12 -24.27 19.23
C VAL A 83 -3.58 -24.66 19.50
N VAL A 84 -4.18 -25.38 18.57
CA VAL A 84 -5.54 -25.91 18.61
C VAL A 84 -5.51 -27.44 18.58
N PRO A 85 -6.47 -28.12 19.22
CA PRO A 85 -6.59 -29.57 19.15
C PRO A 85 -7.08 -30.00 17.77
N VAL A 86 -6.34 -30.90 17.12
CA VAL A 86 -6.68 -31.46 15.80
C VAL A 86 -6.90 -32.98 15.83
N GLY A 87 -6.70 -33.60 17.00
CA GLY A 87 -6.90 -35.02 17.24
C GLY A 87 -6.56 -35.40 18.69
N PRO A 88 -6.77 -36.66 19.10
CA PRO A 88 -6.49 -37.10 20.47
C PRO A 88 -5.03 -36.84 20.86
N GLY A 89 -4.81 -35.94 21.81
CA GLY A 89 -3.47 -35.57 22.29
C GLY A 89 -2.63 -34.74 21.32
N VAL A 90 -3.17 -34.34 20.17
CA VAL A 90 -2.43 -33.59 19.15
C VAL A 90 -2.87 -32.12 19.15
N LEU A 91 -1.94 -31.25 19.55
CA LEU A 91 -2.09 -29.80 19.50
C LEU A 91 -1.13 -29.23 18.43
N VAL A 92 -1.66 -28.47 17.48
CA VAL A 92 -0.86 -27.82 16.43
C VAL A 92 -1.36 -26.41 16.17
N ALA A 93 -0.55 -25.54 15.57
CA ALA A 93 -0.98 -24.24 15.07
C ALA A 93 -1.03 -24.31 13.53
N PRO A 94 -2.08 -24.92 12.95
CA PRO A 94 -2.13 -25.15 11.51
C PRO A 94 -2.41 -23.83 10.80
N PRO A 95 -1.89 -23.63 9.58
CA PRO A 95 -2.32 -22.52 8.73
C PRO A 95 -3.82 -22.62 8.47
N VAL A 96 -4.50 -21.48 8.42
CA VAL A 96 -5.92 -21.37 8.08
C VAL A 96 -6.02 -20.64 6.76
N LEU A 97 -6.57 -21.29 5.74
CA LEU A 97 -6.96 -20.62 4.52
C LEU A 97 -8.27 -19.87 4.78
N THR A 98 -8.26 -18.56 4.58
CA THR A 98 -9.45 -17.72 4.69
C THR A 98 -9.82 -17.18 3.31
N THR A 99 -11.10 -17.15 3.00
CA THR A 99 -11.62 -16.52 1.79
C THR A 99 -12.61 -15.43 2.15
N THR A 100 -12.62 -14.33 1.39
CA THR A 100 -13.62 -13.26 1.52
C THR A 100 -14.11 -12.85 0.14
N ALA A 101 -15.42 -12.97 -0.09
CA ALA A 101 -16.05 -12.51 -1.32
C ALA A 101 -16.10 -10.99 -1.33
N ALA A 102 -15.48 -10.36 -2.33
CA ALA A 102 -15.27 -8.91 -2.32
C ALA A 102 -16.57 -8.10 -2.45
N TRP A 103 -17.62 -8.68 -3.06
CA TRP A 103 -18.91 -8.03 -3.20
C TRP A 103 -19.79 -8.14 -1.94
N SER A 104 -19.91 -9.33 -1.34
CA SER A 104 -20.83 -9.58 -0.21
C SER A 104 -20.16 -9.51 1.16
N GLY A 105 -18.83 -9.54 1.22
CA GLY A 105 -18.09 -9.74 2.47
C GLY A 105 -18.29 -11.12 3.09
N PHE A 106 -18.85 -12.10 2.36
CA PHE A 106 -19.00 -13.47 2.85
C PHE A 106 -17.63 -14.09 3.12
N ILE A 107 -17.45 -14.67 4.32
CA ILE A 107 -16.19 -15.26 4.78
C ILE A 107 -16.33 -16.77 4.95
N ALA A 108 -15.37 -17.52 4.45
CA ALA A 108 -15.19 -18.93 4.76
C ALA A 108 -13.74 -19.21 5.18
N ALA A 109 -13.53 -20.30 5.93
CA ALA A 109 -12.20 -20.64 6.43
C ALA A 109 -12.02 -22.15 6.54
N LEU A 110 -10.80 -22.63 6.28
CA LEU A 110 -10.43 -24.03 6.33
C LEU A 110 -9.06 -24.21 7.00
N LEU A 111 -8.97 -25.12 7.97
CA LEU A 111 -7.69 -25.55 8.53
C LEU A 111 -6.92 -26.37 7.48
N LEU A 112 -5.67 -26.00 7.23
CA LEU A 112 -4.81 -26.70 6.29
C LEU A 112 -3.72 -27.51 7.01
N PRO A 113 -3.33 -28.68 6.47
CA PRO A 113 -2.24 -29.46 7.04
C PRO A 113 -0.86 -28.78 6.85
N THR A 114 -0.72 -27.91 5.84
CA THR A 114 0.52 -27.19 5.53
C THR A 114 0.24 -25.96 4.66
N ARG A 115 1.22 -25.04 4.56
CA ARG A 115 1.19 -23.85 3.71
C ARG A 115 1.77 -24.07 2.29
N GLN A 116 1.96 -25.33 1.90
CA GLN A 116 2.45 -25.69 0.57
C GLN A 116 1.35 -25.58 -0.48
N SER A 117 1.74 -25.31 -1.72
CA SER A 117 0.82 -25.04 -2.83
C SER A 117 -0.24 -26.13 -3.05
N SER A 118 0.11 -27.40 -2.86
CA SER A 118 -0.85 -28.51 -2.99
C SER A 118 -2.01 -28.42 -1.99
N ALA A 119 -1.71 -28.11 -0.73
CA ALA A 119 -2.72 -27.91 0.31
C ALA A 119 -3.55 -26.65 0.06
N LEU A 120 -2.92 -25.57 -0.44
CA LEU A 120 -3.61 -24.32 -0.78
C LEU A 120 -4.61 -24.52 -1.92
N LEU A 121 -4.20 -25.20 -3.00
CA LEU A 121 -5.08 -25.48 -4.14
C LEU A 121 -6.25 -26.38 -3.75
N ALA A 122 -5.98 -27.45 -2.99
CA ALA A 122 -7.04 -28.33 -2.48
C ALA A 122 -8.02 -27.58 -1.58
N GLY A 123 -7.52 -26.74 -0.67
CA GLY A 123 -8.36 -25.93 0.22
C GLY A 123 -9.19 -24.89 -0.52
N MET A 124 -8.61 -24.22 -1.53
CA MET A 124 -9.34 -23.29 -2.38
C MET A 124 -10.47 -23.99 -3.15
N TRP A 125 -10.22 -25.21 -3.65
CA TRP A 125 -11.24 -26.01 -4.31
C TRP A 125 -12.38 -26.36 -3.36
N GLN A 126 -12.05 -26.86 -2.18
CA GLN A 126 -13.05 -27.25 -1.17
C GLN A 126 -13.92 -26.07 -0.74
N LEU A 127 -13.32 -24.91 -0.43
CA LEU A 127 -14.08 -23.72 -0.03
C LEU A 127 -15.01 -23.22 -1.13
N ARG A 128 -14.62 -23.36 -2.40
CA ARG A 128 -15.49 -23.01 -3.55
C ARG A 128 -16.65 -23.99 -3.71
N TYR A 129 -16.41 -25.27 -3.53
CA TYR A 129 -17.46 -26.30 -3.55
C TYR A 129 -18.47 -26.09 -2.42
N GLU A 130 -18.01 -25.84 -1.20
CA GLU A 130 -18.87 -25.57 -0.04
C GLU A 130 -19.67 -24.28 -0.20
N ALA A 131 -19.11 -23.28 -0.89
CA ALA A 131 -19.81 -22.04 -1.25
C ALA A 131 -20.75 -22.18 -2.46
N GLY A 132 -20.84 -23.36 -3.09
CA GLY A 132 -21.69 -23.61 -4.27
C GLY A 132 -21.21 -22.91 -5.55
N LEU A 133 -19.92 -22.60 -5.64
CA LEU A 133 -19.32 -21.89 -6.79
C LEU A 133 -18.81 -22.85 -7.88
N ILE A 134 -18.64 -24.13 -7.56
CA ILE A 134 -18.27 -25.24 -8.45
C ILE A 134 -18.88 -26.56 -7.97
#